data_AF-A0A2M9CKM5-F1
#
_entry.id   AF-A0A2M9CKM5-F1
#
_cell.length_a   1.000
_cell.length_b   1.000
_cell.length_c   1.000
_cell.angle_alpha   90.00
_cell.angle_beta   90.00
_cell.angle_gamma   90.00
#
_symmetry.space_group_name_H-M   'P 1'
#
loop_
_entity.id
_entity.type
_entity.pdbx_description
1 polymer ?
#
loop_
_entity_poly.entity_id
_entity_poly.type
_entity_poly.pdbx_seq_one_letter_code
_entity_poly.pdbx_strand_id
1 'polypeptide(L)'
;MIVPSPRTLNPDTVPTGLRAWRPRYRLGRSRLRDAQKSGAGVPAYLRWVNRGLGRQAAAVAYTLGLTPGAVTAASALVSLAAIVVLVTAPLPGTWAVLASVLLLVGYALDSADGQLARLTGTASRAGEWLDHVVDAVRLPLLHAALAWALIRIDAPAWSVAVALAFAVLASSWFFSQTLAEKLAPPERSASDAPAWVSFVKLPYDTGTLYLLVIALIWLPAFLVLYTALFAGTLVVAAGSLRRKYRMLAEQPAP
;
A
#
# COMPACT_ATOMS: atom_id res chain seq x y z
N MET A 1 32.39 42.46 6.21
CA MET A 1 32.32 41.14 5.54
C MET A 1 30.98 41.09 4.81
N ILE A 2 30.97 41.35 3.50
CA ILE A 2 29.74 41.49 2.70
C ILE A 2 29.31 40.08 2.26
N VAL A 3 28.14 39.63 2.70
CA VAL A 3 27.53 38.36 2.28
C VAL A 3 27.13 38.49 0.80
N PRO A 4 27.55 37.59 -0.10
CA PRO A 4 27.13 37.65 -1.50
C PRO A 4 25.62 37.42 -1.59
N SER A 5 24.93 38.24 -2.38
CA SER A 5 23.50 38.03 -2.66
C SER A 5 23.29 36.67 -3.34
N PRO A 6 22.13 36.01 -3.10
CA PRO A 6 21.83 34.76 -3.78
C PRO A 6 21.74 35.04 -5.29
N ARG A 7 22.59 34.39 -6.09
CA ARG A 7 22.50 34.42 -7.55
C ARG A 7 21.09 34.01 -7.97
N THR A 8 20.28 34.97 -8.37
CA THR A 8 19.03 34.73 -9.06
C THR A 8 19.37 34.03 -10.37
N LEU A 9 19.13 32.73 -10.45
CA LEU A 9 19.22 31.97 -11.69
C LEU A 9 18.37 32.69 -12.74
N ASN A 10 18.99 33.10 -13.85
CA ASN A 10 18.31 33.72 -14.96
C ASN A 10 17.20 32.74 -15.42
N PRO A 11 15.91 33.14 -15.39
CA PRO A 11 14.84 32.26 -15.85
C PRO A 11 15.13 31.77 -17.27
N ASP A 12 15.83 32.56 -18.08
CA ASP A 12 16.11 32.29 -19.49
C ASP A 12 17.07 31.14 -19.78
N THR A 13 17.83 30.68 -18.77
CA THR A 13 18.72 29.51 -18.90
C THR A 13 18.02 28.18 -18.58
N VAL A 14 16.74 28.19 -18.19
CA VAL A 14 15.99 26.97 -17.88
C VAL A 14 15.40 26.40 -19.18
N PRO A 15 15.68 25.12 -19.52
CA PRO A 15 15.09 24.45 -20.69
C PRO A 15 13.57 24.60 -20.71
N THR A 16 12.98 24.87 -21.87
CA THR A 16 11.56 25.21 -22.04
C THR A 16 10.61 24.19 -21.41
N GLY A 17 10.96 22.89 -21.45
CA GLY A 17 10.20 21.82 -20.80
C GLY A 17 10.17 21.90 -19.26
N LEU A 18 11.27 22.34 -18.63
CA LEU A 18 11.34 22.51 -17.17
C LEU A 18 10.51 23.70 -16.67
N ARG A 19 10.27 24.72 -17.52
CA ARG A 19 9.39 25.85 -17.20
C ARG A 19 7.92 25.48 -17.18
N ALA A 20 7.48 24.59 -18.08
CA ALA A 20 6.10 24.09 -18.10
C ALA A 20 5.84 23.05 -16.99
N TRP A 21 6.88 22.31 -16.57
CA TRP A 21 6.78 21.26 -15.58
C TRP A 21 6.46 21.78 -14.16
N ARG A 22 7.19 22.80 -13.68
CA ARG A 22 7.04 23.32 -12.30
C ARG A 22 5.62 23.84 -12.00
N PRO A 23 4.96 24.64 -12.86
CA PRO A 23 3.58 25.09 -12.64
C PRO A 23 2.58 23.93 -12.65
N ARG A 24 2.69 23.00 -13.61
CA ARG A 24 1.80 21.83 -13.70
C ARG A 24 1.91 20.91 -12.49
N TYR A 25 3.13 20.69 -11.98
CA TYR A 25 3.38 19.91 -10.77
C TYR A 25 2.74 20.55 -9.55
N ARG A 26 2.96 21.86 -9.36
CA ARG A 26 2.38 22.61 -8.22
C ARG A 26 0.86 22.60 -8.26
N LEU A 27 0.27 22.77 -9.44
CA LEU A 27 -1.17 22.75 -9.66
C LEU A 27 -1.77 21.36 -9.37
N GLY A 28 -1.16 20.30 -9.91
CA GLY A 28 -1.58 18.92 -9.62
C GLY A 28 -1.50 18.63 -8.13
N ARG A 29 -0.38 18.97 -7.49
CA ARG A 29 -0.17 18.75 -6.05
C ARG A 29 -1.16 19.54 -5.17
N SER A 30 -1.52 20.77 -5.52
CA SER A 30 -2.50 21.55 -4.75
C SER A 30 -3.90 20.95 -4.89
N ARG A 31 -4.34 20.63 -6.11
CA ARG A 31 -5.65 20.00 -6.35
C ARG A 31 -5.77 18.62 -5.70
N LEU A 32 -4.67 17.85 -5.68
CA LEU A 32 -4.63 16.56 -5.00
C LEU A 32 -4.76 16.66 -3.48
N ARG A 33 -4.32 17.77 -2.87
CA ARG A 33 -4.53 17.99 -1.44
C ARG A 33 -6.01 18.07 -1.11
N ASP A 34 -6.79 18.71 -1.98
CA ASP A 34 -8.21 18.96 -1.77
C ASP A 34 -9.08 17.74 -2.19
N ALA A 35 -8.57 16.88 -3.08
CA ALA A 35 -9.26 15.68 -3.58
C ALA A 35 -8.99 14.38 -2.80
N GLN A 36 -8.25 14.43 -1.68
CA GLN A 36 -7.93 13.25 -0.87
C GLN A 36 -9.08 12.90 0.09
N LYS A 37 -9.35 11.59 0.27
CA LYS A 37 -10.29 11.09 1.31
C LYS A 37 -9.81 11.51 2.72
N SER A 38 -10.64 11.41 3.77
CA SER A 38 -10.13 11.62 5.14
C SER A 38 -9.03 10.61 5.50
N GLY A 39 -8.07 11.03 6.33
CA GLY A 39 -7.07 10.16 6.96
C GLY A 39 -7.53 9.52 8.26
N ALA A 40 -8.71 9.89 8.75
CA ALA A 40 -9.28 9.31 9.95
C ALA A 40 -9.59 7.82 9.75
N GLY A 41 -9.23 7.00 10.73
CA GLY A 41 -9.54 5.57 10.72
C GLY A 41 -8.70 4.71 9.78
N VAL A 42 -7.72 5.24 9.06
CA VAL A 42 -6.78 4.41 8.27
C VAL A 42 -5.55 4.00 9.09
N PRO A 43 -4.85 2.90 8.72
CA PRO A 43 -3.62 2.47 9.38
C PRO A 43 -2.50 3.52 9.38
N ALA A 44 -1.58 3.42 10.34
CA ALA A 44 -0.57 4.43 10.63
C ALA A 44 0.37 4.73 9.46
N TYR A 45 1.01 3.71 8.88
CA TYR A 45 1.92 3.92 7.75
C TYR A 45 1.16 4.49 6.55
N LEU A 46 -0.03 3.94 6.24
CA LEU A 46 -0.87 4.48 5.17
C LEU A 46 -1.18 5.96 5.41
N ARG A 47 -1.61 6.33 6.63
CA ARG A 47 -2.00 7.68 6.99
C ARG A 47 -0.87 8.69 6.84
N TRP A 48 0.27 8.42 7.44
CA TRP A 48 1.34 9.40 7.63
C TRP A 48 2.47 9.32 6.60
N VAL A 49 2.67 8.15 5.99
CA VAL A 49 3.76 7.94 5.02
C VAL A 49 3.20 7.74 3.62
N ASN A 50 2.46 6.65 3.39
CA ASN A 50 2.10 6.22 2.04
C ASN A 50 1.25 7.24 1.28
N ARG A 51 0.29 7.89 1.94
CA ARG A 51 -0.54 8.92 1.31
C ARG A 51 0.24 10.15 0.86
N GLY A 52 1.29 10.50 1.61
CA GLY A 52 2.22 11.56 1.24
C GLY A 52 3.01 11.19 -0.01
N LEU A 53 3.57 9.97 -0.04
CA LEU A 53 4.33 9.45 -1.17
C LEU A 53 3.46 9.28 -2.42
N GLY A 54 2.29 8.65 -2.30
CA GLY A 54 1.35 8.48 -3.40
C GLY A 54 0.86 9.81 -3.98
N ARG A 55 0.73 10.86 -3.16
CA ARG A 55 0.40 12.21 -3.66
C ARG A 55 1.51 12.80 -4.51
N GLN A 56 2.77 12.61 -4.09
CA GLN A 56 3.91 13.08 -4.87
C GLN A 56 3.99 12.32 -6.19
N ALA A 57 3.85 10.99 -6.16
CA ALA A 57 3.80 10.15 -7.35
C ALA A 57 2.64 10.53 -8.29
N ALA A 58 1.44 10.78 -7.77
CA ALA A 58 0.29 11.21 -8.57
C ALA A 58 0.51 12.58 -9.22
N ALA A 59 1.15 13.53 -8.51
CA ALA A 59 1.50 14.82 -9.09
C ALA A 59 2.55 14.69 -10.20
N VAL A 60 3.52 13.79 -10.05
CA VAL A 60 4.48 13.46 -11.13
C VAL A 60 3.75 12.83 -12.31
N ALA A 61 2.91 11.81 -12.09
CA ALA A 61 2.15 11.14 -13.14
C ALA A 61 1.25 12.13 -13.91
N TYR A 62 0.58 13.04 -13.20
CA TYR A 62 -0.19 14.12 -13.81
C TYR A 62 0.67 15.04 -14.68
N THR A 63 1.88 15.39 -14.24
CA THR A 63 2.79 16.24 -15.04
C THR A 63 3.31 15.56 -16.30
N LEU A 64 3.45 14.23 -16.25
CA LEU A 64 3.89 13.40 -17.36
C LEU A 64 2.74 13.01 -18.31
N GLY A 65 1.49 13.37 -17.98
CA GLY A 65 0.32 13.00 -18.77
C GLY A 65 0.00 11.51 -18.75
N LEU A 66 0.43 10.78 -17.71
CA LEU A 66 0.13 9.36 -17.56
C LEU A 66 -1.36 9.14 -17.25
N THR A 67 -1.90 8.01 -17.68
CA THR A 67 -3.24 7.56 -17.29
C THR A 67 -3.19 6.82 -15.95
N PRO A 68 -4.27 6.78 -15.15
CA PRO A 68 -4.33 5.98 -13.93
C PRO A 68 -3.96 4.51 -14.17
N GLY A 69 -4.49 3.90 -15.24
CA GLY A 69 -4.18 2.51 -15.58
C GLY A 69 -2.69 2.26 -15.89
N ALA A 70 -1.98 3.23 -16.48
CA ALA A 70 -0.53 3.10 -16.66
C ALA A 70 0.22 3.12 -15.31
N VAL A 71 -0.26 3.92 -14.35
CA VAL A 71 0.30 3.96 -12.98
C VAL A 71 0.00 2.65 -12.23
N THR A 72 -1.21 2.10 -12.37
CA THR A 72 -1.58 0.77 -11.84
C THR A 72 -0.68 -0.33 -12.40
N ALA A 73 -0.44 -0.34 -13.72
CA ALA A 73 0.44 -1.31 -14.35
C ALA A 73 1.89 -1.19 -13.84
N ALA A 74 2.39 0.05 -13.68
CA ALA A 74 3.71 0.29 -13.10
C ALA A 74 3.80 -0.19 -11.64
N SER A 75 2.77 0.08 -10.83
CA SER A 75 2.64 -0.43 -9.46
C SER A 75 2.73 -1.96 -9.41
N ALA A 76 1.97 -2.64 -10.28
CA ALA A 76 1.94 -4.09 -10.36
C ALA A 76 3.31 -4.67 -10.77
N LEU A 77 3.97 -4.09 -11.78
CA LEU A 77 5.30 -4.51 -12.23
C LEU A 77 6.37 -4.33 -11.15
N VAL A 78 6.37 -3.20 -10.45
CA VAL A 78 7.32 -2.93 -9.35
C VAL A 78 7.09 -3.90 -8.18
N SER A 79 5.82 -4.17 -7.84
CA SER A 79 5.47 -5.15 -6.81
C SER A 79 5.89 -6.57 -7.22
N LEU A 80 5.66 -6.95 -8.46
CA LEU A 80 6.08 -8.24 -9.01
C LEU A 80 7.60 -8.39 -9.00
N ALA A 81 8.34 -7.33 -9.33
CA ALA A 81 9.80 -7.34 -9.23
C ALA A 81 10.26 -7.61 -7.79
N ALA A 82 9.58 -7.06 -6.78
CA ALA A 82 9.87 -7.36 -5.38
C ALA A 82 9.63 -8.85 -5.05
N ILE A 83 8.54 -9.43 -5.54
CA ILE A 83 8.25 -10.86 -5.40
C ILE A 83 9.34 -11.71 -6.06
N VAL A 84 9.76 -11.36 -7.27
CA VAL A 84 10.86 -12.06 -7.97
C VAL A 84 12.15 -11.99 -7.16
N VAL A 85 12.48 -10.82 -6.58
CA VAL A 85 13.65 -10.69 -5.69
C VAL A 85 13.53 -11.63 -4.49
N LEU A 86 12.39 -11.66 -3.81
CA LEU A 86 12.18 -12.56 -2.66
C LEU A 86 12.33 -14.04 -3.06
N VAL A 87 11.85 -14.40 -4.25
CA VAL A 87 11.83 -15.80 -4.71
C VAL A 87 13.16 -16.28 -5.26
N THR A 88 13.97 -15.39 -5.85
CA THR A 88 15.16 -15.78 -6.62
C THR A 88 16.48 -15.31 -6.02
N ALA A 89 16.53 -14.12 -5.40
CA ALA A 89 17.78 -13.52 -4.94
C ALA A 89 18.38 -14.27 -3.73
N PRO A 90 19.70 -14.18 -3.50
CA PRO A 90 20.33 -14.78 -2.32
C PRO A 90 19.98 -13.96 -1.06
N LEU A 91 18.96 -14.40 -0.33
CA LEU A 91 18.58 -13.87 0.97
C LEU A 91 19.36 -14.59 2.10
N PRO A 92 19.54 -13.98 3.28
CA PRO A 92 19.15 -12.62 3.67
C PRO A 92 20.15 -11.53 3.19
N GLY A 93 19.96 -10.27 3.59
CA GLY A 93 20.91 -9.18 3.34
C GLY A 93 20.33 -8.02 2.52
N THR A 94 21.13 -7.41 1.64
CA THR A 94 20.74 -6.23 0.85
C THR A 94 19.52 -6.48 -0.05
N TRP A 95 19.31 -7.71 -0.48
CA TRP A 95 18.14 -8.11 -1.26
C TRP A 95 16.82 -8.01 -0.48
N ALA A 96 16.83 -8.17 0.85
CA ALA A 96 15.65 -7.93 1.68
C ALA A 96 15.29 -6.43 1.72
N VAL A 97 16.30 -5.55 1.76
CA VAL A 97 16.09 -4.10 1.66
C VAL A 97 15.53 -3.74 0.29
N LEU A 98 16.11 -4.27 -0.78
CA LEU A 98 15.62 -4.01 -2.13
C LEU A 98 14.17 -4.47 -2.30
N ALA A 99 13.84 -5.69 -1.86
CA ALA A 99 12.47 -6.20 -1.91
C ALA A 99 11.51 -5.29 -1.13
N SER A 100 11.87 -4.89 0.10
CA SER A 100 11.05 -3.96 0.89
C SER A 100 10.86 -2.62 0.19
N VAL A 101 11.93 -2.01 -0.35
CA VAL A 101 11.85 -0.73 -1.07
C VAL A 101 10.95 -0.86 -2.30
N LEU A 102 11.09 -1.93 -3.09
CA LEU A 102 10.24 -2.16 -4.25
C LEU A 102 8.77 -2.31 -3.83
N LEU A 103 8.46 -3.08 -2.78
CA LEU A 103 7.10 -3.20 -2.24
C LEU A 103 6.53 -1.84 -1.82
N LEU A 104 7.31 -1.01 -1.12
CA LEU A 104 6.88 0.33 -0.68
C LEU A 104 6.68 1.30 -1.85
N VAL A 105 7.53 1.23 -2.88
CA VAL A 105 7.36 2.03 -4.11
C VAL A 105 6.12 1.59 -4.86
N GLY A 106 5.90 0.28 -5.02
CA GLY A 106 4.67 -0.28 -5.58
C GLY A 106 3.44 0.24 -4.83
N TYR A 107 3.46 0.19 -3.50
CA TYR A 107 2.36 0.69 -2.67
C TYR A 107 2.09 2.19 -2.79
N ALA A 108 3.14 2.98 -3.01
CA ALA A 108 2.99 4.42 -3.25
C ALA A 108 2.37 4.69 -4.63
N LEU A 109 2.77 3.93 -5.66
CA LEU A 109 2.21 4.02 -7.02
C LEU A 109 0.75 3.56 -7.06
N ASP A 110 0.42 2.49 -6.35
CA ASP A 110 -0.95 2.01 -6.13
C ASP A 110 -1.83 3.12 -5.52
N SER A 111 -1.36 3.76 -4.44
CA SER A 111 -2.08 4.91 -3.89
C SER A 111 -2.11 6.14 -4.82
N ALA A 112 -1.20 6.22 -5.80
CA ALA A 112 -1.12 7.32 -6.76
C ALA A 112 -2.14 7.18 -7.90
N ASP A 113 -2.44 5.97 -8.37
CA ASP A 113 -3.39 5.77 -9.47
C ASP A 113 -4.80 6.24 -9.11
N GLY A 114 -5.29 5.93 -7.91
CA GLY A 114 -6.60 6.32 -7.44
C GLY A 114 -6.67 7.80 -7.11
N GLN A 115 -5.54 8.39 -6.69
CA GLN A 115 -5.39 9.83 -6.53
C GLN A 115 -5.42 10.56 -7.87
N LEU A 116 -4.72 10.02 -8.87
CA LEU A 116 -4.73 10.54 -10.23
C LEU A 116 -6.12 10.43 -10.86
N ALA A 117 -6.79 9.28 -10.73
CA ALA A 117 -8.15 9.07 -11.24
C ALA A 117 -9.17 10.05 -10.66
N ARG A 118 -9.06 10.37 -9.36
CA ARG A 118 -9.89 11.41 -8.71
C ARG A 118 -9.55 12.80 -9.23
N LEU A 119 -8.26 13.11 -9.44
CA LEU A 119 -7.82 14.38 -9.98
C LEU A 119 -8.28 14.60 -11.42
N THR A 120 -8.27 13.55 -12.25
CA THR A 120 -8.61 13.61 -13.68
C THR A 120 -10.08 13.32 -13.96
N GLY A 121 -10.85 12.88 -12.97
CA GLY A 121 -12.27 12.52 -13.14
C GLY A 121 -12.48 11.26 -13.97
N THR A 122 -11.49 10.37 -14.04
CA THR A 122 -11.50 9.19 -14.93
C THR A 122 -11.68 7.86 -14.17
N ALA A 123 -12.29 7.90 -12.98
CA ALA A 123 -12.63 6.68 -12.24
C ALA A 123 -13.68 5.86 -13.01
N SER A 124 -13.54 4.53 -13.02
CA SER A 124 -14.44 3.63 -13.75
C SER A 124 -14.70 2.34 -12.98
N ARG A 125 -15.84 1.70 -13.25
CA ARG A 125 -16.21 0.40 -12.63
C ARG A 125 -15.25 -0.72 -13.03
N ALA A 126 -14.78 -0.71 -14.28
CA ALA A 126 -13.79 -1.68 -14.75
C ALA A 126 -12.44 -1.49 -14.03
N GLY A 127 -12.03 -0.25 -13.78
CA GLY A 127 -10.83 0.06 -13.00
C GLY A 127 -10.96 -0.40 -11.54
N GLU A 128 -12.10 -0.12 -10.89
CA GLU A 128 -12.38 -0.60 -9.53
C GLU A 128 -12.35 -2.14 -9.46
N TRP A 129 -12.94 -2.83 -10.43
CA TRP A 129 -12.91 -4.29 -10.47
C TRP A 129 -11.48 -4.84 -10.63
N LEU A 130 -10.70 -4.27 -11.56
CA LEU A 130 -9.31 -4.69 -11.79
C LEU A 130 -8.44 -4.48 -10.54
N ASP A 131 -8.61 -3.35 -9.86
CA ASP A 131 -7.94 -3.02 -8.60
C ASP A 131 -8.17 -4.12 -7.54
N HIS A 132 -9.44 -4.50 -7.33
CA HIS A 132 -9.79 -5.57 -6.39
C HIS A 132 -9.20 -6.93 -6.78
N VAL A 133 -9.16 -7.27 -8.07
CA VAL A 133 -8.56 -8.53 -8.53
C VAL A 133 -7.06 -8.55 -8.28
N VAL A 134 -6.36 -7.46 -8.57
CA VAL A 134 -4.92 -7.33 -8.31
C VAL A 134 -4.65 -7.41 -6.81
N ASP A 135 -5.43 -6.73 -5.99
CA ASP A 135 -5.28 -6.76 -4.53
C ASP A 135 -5.55 -8.13 -3.92
N ALA A 136 -6.53 -8.88 -4.43
CA ALA A 136 -6.82 -10.24 -4.01
C ALA A 136 -5.63 -11.20 -4.22
N VAL A 137 -4.79 -10.92 -5.22
CA VAL A 137 -3.60 -11.71 -5.54
C VAL A 137 -2.38 -11.22 -4.77
N ARG A 138 -2.20 -9.89 -4.66
CA ARG A 138 -0.96 -9.24 -4.20
C ARG A 138 -0.50 -9.70 -2.82
N LEU A 139 -1.37 -9.63 -1.81
CA LEU A 139 -0.99 -9.98 -0.43
C LEU A 139 -0.77 -11.48 -0.23
N PRO A 140 -1.67 -12.38 -0.69
CA PRO A 140 -1.42 -13.82 -0.60
C PRO A 140 -0.14 -14.24 -1.34
N LEU A 141 0.12 -13.66 -2.51
CA LEU A 141 1.35 -13.93 -3.28
C LEU A 141 2.60 -13.49 -2.52
N LEU A 142 2.60 -12.34 -1.85
CA LEU A 142 3.71 -11.92 -0.99
C LEU A 142 3.98 -12.93 0.14
N HIS A 143 2.94 -13.38 0.83
CA HIS A 143 3.09 -14.35 1.91
C HIS A 143 3.59 -15.71 1.39
N ALA A 144 3.13 -16.15 0.21
CA ALA A 144 3.66 -17.35 -0.45
C ALA A 144 5.13 -17.18 -0.87
N ALA A 145 5.52 -16.02 -1.37
CA ALA A 145 6.91 -15.70 -1.70
C ALA A 145 7.82 -15.69 -0.46
N LEU A 146 7.33 -15.15 0.65
CA LEU A 146 8.03 -15.21 1.94
C LEU A 146 8.16 -16.64 2.45
N ALA A 147 7.12 -17.47 2.33
CA ALA A 147 7.18 -18.89 2.67
C ALA A 147 8.27 -19.61 1.85
N TRP A 148 8.32 -19.37 0.54
CA TRP A 148 9.36 -19.90 -0.33
C TRP A 148 10.77 -19.39 0.05
N ALA A 149 10.91 -18.10 0.33
CA ALA A 149 12.18 -17.52 0.78
C ALA A 149 12.67 -18.18 2.09
N LEU A 150 11.77 -18.41 3.05
CA LEU A 150 12.06 -19.09 4.31
C LEU A 150 12.51 -20.54 4.11
N ILE A 151 11.88 -21.27 3.17
CA ILE A 151 12.33 -22.62 2.78
C ILE A 151 13.75 -22.60 2.23
N ARG A 152 14.06 -21.66 1.31
CA ARG A 152 15.38 -21.61 0.66
C ARG A 152 16.52 -21.26 1.60
N ILE A 153 16.25 -20.58 2.71
CA ILE A 153 17.26 -20.23 3.72
C ILE A 153 17.27 -21.20 4.92
N ASP A 154 16.59 -22.35 4.79
CA ASP A 154 16.48 -23.39 5.82
C ASP A 154 15.95 -22.87 7.17
N ALA A 155 14.94 -21.98 7.11
CA ALA A 155 14.28 -21.48 8.30
C ALA A 155 13.42 -22.58 8.96
N PRO A 156 13.13 -22.48 10.28
CA PRO A 156 12.32 -23.48 10.97
C PRO A 156 10.96 -23.72 10.29
N ALA A 157 10.56 -24.99 10.14
CA ALA A 157 9.34 -25.38 9.41
C ALA A 157 8.06 -24.67 9.89
N TRP A 158 7.95 -24.38 11.19
CA TRP A 158 6.81 -23.65 11.74
C TRP A 158 6.65 -22.25 11.14
N SER A 159 7.75 -21.59 10.74
CA SER A 159 7.71 -20.25 10.16
C SER A 159 7.10 -20.24 8.75
N VAL A 160 7.35 -21.30 7.99
CA VAL A 160 6.72 -21.53 6.68
C VAL A 160 5.21 -21.74 6.85
N ALA A 161 4.81 -22.53 7.84
CA ALA A 161 3.39 -22.73 8.16
C ALA A 161 2.70 -21.41 8.55
N VAL A 162 3.36 -20.55 9.33
CA VAL A 162 2.85 -19.20 9.64
C VAL A 162 2.69 -18.36 8.38
N ALA A 163 3.66 -18.36 7.47
CA ALA A 163 3.58 -17.60 6.23
C ALA A 163 2.41 -18.07 5.33
N LEU A 164 2.23 -19.38 5.18
CA LEU A 164 1.12 -19.95 4.41
C LEU A 164 -0.24 -19.66 5.08
N ALA A 165 -0.34 -19.77 6.41
CA ALA A 165 -1.54 -19.41 7.15
C ALA A 165 -1.87 -17.91 6.99
N PHE A 166 -0.86 -17.05 6.94
CA PHE A 166 -1.03 -15.63 6.70
C PHE A 166 -1.54 -15.36 5.27
N ALA A 167 -1.04 -16.09 4.25
CA ALA A 167 -1.55 -15.99 2.89
C ALA A 167 -3.06 -16.30 2.81
N VAL A 168 -3.49 -17.38 3.48
CA VAL A 168 -4.90 -17.76 3.58
C VAL A 168 -5.71 -16.70 4.31
N LEU A 169 -5.23 -16.24 5.47
CA LEU A 169 -5.89 -15.21 6.27
C LEU A 169 -6.10 -13.92 5.47
N ALA A 170 -5.07 -13.45 4.76
CA ALA A 170 -5.13 -12.25 3.93
C ALA A 170 -6.20 -12.39 2.84
N SER A 171 -6.22 -13.51 2.12
CA SER A 171 -7.21 -13.78 1.06
C SER A 171 -8.64 -13.86 1.61
N SER A 172 -8.87 -14.67 2.65
CA SER A 172 -10.20 -14.85 3.24
C SER A 172 -10.74 -13.55 3.84
N TRP A 173 -9.88 -12.77 4.49
CA TRP A 173 -10.32 -11.52 5.09
C TRP A 173 -10.58 -10.44 4.05
N PHE A 174 -9.74 -10.32 3.02
CA PHE A 174 -10.00 -9.45 1.87
C PHE A 174 -11.35 -9.76 1.22
N PHE A 175 -11.59 -11.03 0.89
CA PHE A 175 -12.86 -11.47 0.31
C PHE A 175 -14.06 -11.09 1.21
N SER A 176 -13.95 -11.30 2.53
CA SER A 176 -14.99 -10.89 3.46
C SER A 176 -15.22 -9.37 3.49
N GLN A 177 -14.17 -8.56 3.35
CA GLN A 177 -14.32 -7.10 3.27
C GLN A 177 -15.11 -6.71 2.01
N THR A 178 -14.65 -7.16 0.85
CA THR A 178 -15.29 -6.87 -0.44
C THR A 178 -16.72 -7.36 -0.49
N LEU A 179 -17.00 -8.59 -0.01
CA LEU A 179 -18.36 -9.12 0.00
C LEU A 179 -19.28 -8.31 0.91
N ALA A 180 -18.81 -7.95 2.10
CA ALA A 180 -19.60 -7.11 3.00
C ALA A 180 -19.88 -5.72 2.44
N GLU A 181 -18.96 -5.12 1.68
CA GLU A 181 -19.22 -3.85 0.98
C GLU A 181 -20.31 -3.95 -0.09
N LYS A 182 -20.52 -5.13 -0.68
CA LYS A 182 -21.60 -5.36 -1.66
C LYS A 182 -22.93 -5.75 -1.01
N LEU A 183 -22.89 -6.38 0.17
CA LEU A 183 -24.09 -6.85 0.88
C LEU A 183 -24.63 -5.85 1.89
N ALA A 184 -23.78 -5.05 2.53
CA ALA A 184 -24.18 -4.11 3.55
C ALA A 184 -24.55 -2.74 2.95
N PRO A 185 -25.44 -1.98 3.61
CA PRO A 185 -25.65 -0.58 3.29
C PRO A 185 -24.34 0.20 3.30
N PRO A 186 -24.21 1.29 2.52
CA PRO A 186 -22.99 2.10 2.50
C PRO A 186 -22.62 2.55 3.92
N GLU A 187 -21.46 2.11 4.42
CA GLU A 187 -20.96 2.59 5.71
C GLU A 187 -20.65 4.09 5.62
N ARG A 188 -21.12 4.87 6.61
CA ARG A 188 -20.68 6.26 6.76
C ARG A 188 -19.19 6.26 7.08
N SER A 189 -18.39 6.95 6.26
CA SER A 189 -16.97 7.13 6.53
C SER A 189 -16.77 7.70 7.93
N ALA A 190 -15.98 7.04 8.77
CA ALA A 190 -15.62 7.53 10.10
C ALA A 190 -14.73 8.79 9.97
N SER A 191 -15.35 9.97 9.88
CA SER A 191 -14.66 11.25 9.70
C SER A 191 -13.79 11.62 10.89
N ASP A 192 -14.12 11.13 12.09
CA ASP A 192 -13.60 11.65 13.37
C ASP A 192 -12.89 10.61 14.25
N ALA A 193 -12.40 9.52 13.65
CA ALA A 193 -11.66 8.51 14.42
C ALA A 193 -10.36 9.09 15.03
N PRO A 194 -10.12 8.91 16.35
CA PRO A 194 -8.91 9.39 17.01
C PRO A 194 -7.61 8.87 16.38
N ALA A 195 -6.52 9.64 16.49
CA ALA A 195 -5.23 9.27 15.89
C ALA A 195 -4.67 7.92 16.41
N TRP A 196 -4.90 7.58 17.68
CA TRP A 196 -4.42 6.33 18.27
C TRP A 196 -5.01 5.09 17.58
N VAL A 197 -6.21 5.20 17.00
CA VAL A 197 -6.85 4.11 16.26
C VAL A 197 -5.96 3.64 15.11
N SER A 198 -5.25 4.56 14.44
CA SER A 198 -4.32 4.21 13.35
C SER A 198 -3.20 3.27 13.79
N PHE A 199 -2.75 3.35 15.05
CA PHE A 199 -1.71 2.48 15.59
C PHE A 199 -2.25 1.09 15.96
N VAL A 200 -3.50 0.99 16.41
CA VAL A 200 -4.17 -0.31 16.63
C VAL A 200 -4.30 -1.11 15.33
N LYS A 201 -4.28 -0.42 14.18
CA LYS A 201 -4.36 -1.05 12.86
C LYS A 201 -3.00 -1.50 12.30
N LEU A 202 -1.89 -1.22 12.99
CA LEU A 202 -0.56 -1.67 12.57
C LEU A 202 -0.47 -3.16 12.22
N PRO A 203 -1.15 -4.09 12.95
CA PRO A 203 -1.07 -5.51 12.63
C PRO A 203 -1.52 -5.89 11.24
N TYR A 204 -2.29 -5.05 10.56
CA TYR A 204 -2.76 -5.29 9.19
C TYR A 204 -2.45 -4.12 8.26
N ASP A 205 -1.52 -3.26 8.66
CA ASP A 205 -1.03 -2.19 7.80
C ASP A 205 -0.06 -2.78 6.77
N THR A 206 -0.44 -2.70 5.50
CA THR A 206 0.38 -3.17 4.36
C THR A 206 1.80 -2.59 4.39
N GLY A 207 1.94 -1.30 4.75
CA GLY A 207 3.25 -0.68 4.82
C GLY A 207 4.11 -1.22 5.95
N THR A 208 3.50 -1.58 7.08
CA THR A 208 4.19 -2.25 8.20
C THR A 208 4.70 -3.61 7.78
N LEU A 209 3.89 -4.41 7.09
CA LEU A 209 4.32 -5.69 6.52
C LEU A 209 5.49 -5.51 5.55
N TYR A 210 5.43 -4.50 4.68
CA TYR A 210 6.47 -4.27 3.68
C TYR A 210 7.78 -3.80 4.31
N LEU A 211 7.73 -2.93 5.33
CA LEU A 211 8.90 -2.56 6.13
C LEU A 211 9.49 -3.76 6.89
N LEU A 212 8.62 -4.63 7.41
CA LEU A 212 9.03 -5.81 8.15
C LEU A 212 9.88 -6.78 7.31
N VAL A 213 9.73 -6.78 5.98
CA VAL A 213 10.60 -7.56 5.07
C VAL A 213 12.09 -7.22 5.26
N ILE A 214 12.44 -5.98 5.63
CA ILE A 214 13.84 -5.59 5.94
C ILE A 214 14.39 -6.42 7.09
N ALA A 215 13.55 -6.78 8.07
CA ALA A 215 13.98 -7.54 9.23
C ALA A 215 14.49 -8.95 8.87
N LEU A 216 14.27 -9.46 7.64
CA LEU A 216 14.89 -10.70 7.16
C LEU A 216 16.41 -10.68 7.27
N ILE A 217 17.05 -9.51 7.27
CA ILE A 217 18.49 -9.34 7.56
C ILE A 217 18.85 -9.97 8.92
N TRP A 218 17.94 -9.87 9.89
CA TRP A 218 18.06 -10.49 11.20
C TRP A 218 16.89 -11.46 11.42
N LEU A 219 17.04 -12.66 10.86
CA LEU A 219 15.99 -13.69 10.80
C LEU A 219 15.24 -13.91 12.14
N PRO A 220 15.88 -14.02 13.32
CA PRO A 220 15.15 -14.19 14.58
C PRO A 220 14.13 -13.06 14.85
N ALA A 221 14.50 -11.80 14.59
CA ALA A 221 13.57 -10.69 14.76
C ALA A 221 12.47 -10.70 13.71
N PHE A 222 12.80 -11.00 12.44
CA PHE A 222 11.78 -11.18 11.42
C PHE A 222 10.74 -12.21 11.86
N LEU A 223 11.17 -13.39 12.31
CA LEU A 223 10.28 -14.47 12.73
C LEU A 223 9.36 -14.02 13.87
N VAL A 224 9.91 -13.42 14.93
CA VAL A 224 9.09 -12.93 16.07
C VAL A 224 8.10 -11.87 15.62
N LEU A 225 8.55 -10.85 14.89
CA LEU A 225 7.72 -9.74 14.47
C LEU A 225 6.65 -10.15 13.45
N TYR A 226 7.00 -11.04 12.51
CA TYR A 226 6.09 -11.55 11.49
C TYR A 226 5.02 -12.46 12.06
N THR A 227 5.37 -13.31 13.03
CA THR A 227 4.39 -14.11 13.76
C THR A 227 3.50 -13.25 14.66
N ALA A 228 4.05 -12.22 15.30
CA ALA A 228 3.25 -11.27 16.08
C ALA A 228 2.28 -10.48 15.17
N LEU A 229 2.73 -10.07 13.98
CA LEU A 229 1.90 -9.41 12.98
C LEU A 229 0.75 -10.32 12.55
N PHE A 230 1.05 -11.58 12.20
CA PHE A 230 0.05 -12.60 11.86
C PHE A 230 -0.98 -12.78 12.98
N ALA A 231 -0.54 -12.99 14.22
CA ALA A 231 -1.43 -13.17 15.37
C ALA A 231 -2.34 -11.95 15.59
N GLY A 232 -1.78 -10.74 15.49
CA GLY A 232 -2.54 -9.50 15.58
C GLY A 232 -3.55 -9.35 14.44
N THR A 233 -3.17 -9.64 13.20
CA THR A 233 -4.10 -9.65 12.06
C THR A 233 -5.22 -10.65 12.29
N LEU A 234 -4.91 -11.86 12.77
CA LEU A 234 -5.87 -12.92 13.00
C LEU A 234 -6.95 -12.52 14.00
N VAL A 235 -6.55 -11.92 15.13
CA VAL A 235 -7.49 -11.43 16.15
C VAL A 235 -8.41 -10.36 15.56
N VAL A 236 -7.86 -9.40 14.82
CA VAL A 236 -8.66 -8.34 14.19
C VAL A 236 -9.60 -8.91 13.12
N ALA A 237 -9.11 -9.81 12.28
CA ALA A 237 -9.87 -10.46 11.23
C ALA A 237 -11.04 -11.26 11.82
N ALA A 238 -10.79 -12.08 12.84
CA ALA A 238 -11.82 -12.84 13.54
C ALA A 238 -12.91 -11.93 14.14
N GLY A 239 -12.50 -10.84 14.81
CA GLY A 239 -13.43 -9.84 15.34
C GLY A 239 -14.24 -9.14 14.24
N SER A 240 -13.60 -8.80 13.12
CA SER A 240 -14.24 -8.22 11.95
C SER A 240 -15.25 -9.17 11.30
N LEU A 241 -14.89 -10.43 11.11
CA LEU A 241 -15.74 -11.46 10.53
C LEU A 241 -16.99 -11.67 11.38
N ARG A 242 -16.81 -11.83 12.70
CA ARG A 242 -17.91 -11.99 13.66
C ARG A 242 -18.86 -10.80 13.64
N ARG A 243 -18.33 -9.57 13.65
CA ARG A 243 -19.13 -8.34 13.62
C ARG A 243 -19.96 -8.26 12.33
N LYS A 244 -19.33 -8.49 11.17
CA LYS A 244 -20.01 -8.41 9.87
C LYS A 244 -21.07 -9.50 9.69
N TYR A 245 -20.77 -10.72 10.11
CA TYR A 245 -21.75 -11.81 10.10
C TYR A 245 -22.99 -11.47 10.93
N ARG A 246 -22.82 -10.97 12.16
CA ARG A 246 -23.94 -10.54 13.02
C ARG A 246 -24.75 -9.42 12.40
N MET A 247 -24.08 -8.39 11.89
CA MET A 247 -24.73 -7.26 11.23
C MET A 247 -25.59 -7.69 10.04
N LEU A 248 -25.13 -8.65 9.23
CA LEU A 248 -25.89 -9.17 8.10
C LEU A 248 -27.01 -10.12 8.54
N ALA A 249 -26.81 -10.90 9.61
CA ALA A 249 -27.83 -11.79 10.16
C ALA A 249 -29.00 -11.04 10.80
N GLU A 250 -28.78 -9.81 11.27
CA GLU A 250 -29.83 -8.93 11.83
C GLU A 250 -30.65 -8.22 10.74
N GLN A 251 -30.24 -8.28 9.47
CA GLN A 251 -31.00 -7.69 8.36
C GLN A 251 -32.10 -8.66 7.90
N PRO A 252 -33.34 -8.16 7.67
CA PRO A 252 -34.37 -9.00 7.08
C PRO A 252 -33.90 -9.53 5.73
N ALA A 253 -34.17 -10.81 5.46
CA ALA A 253 -33.84 -11.42 4.17
C ALA A 253 -34.49 -10.62 3.02
N PRO A 254 -33.80 -10.48 1.87
CA PRO A 254 -34.34 -9.81 0.70
C PRO A 254 -35.61 -10.49 0.16
#